data_AF-A0A3C0CUV8-F1
#
_entry.id   AF-A0A3C0CUV8-F1
#
_cell.length_a   1.000
_cell.length_b   1.000
_cell.length_c   1.000
_cell.angle_alpha   90.00
_cell.angle_beta   90.00
_cell.angle_gamma   90.00
#
_symmetry.space_group_name_H-M   'P 1'
#
loop_
_entity.id
_entity.type
_entity.pdbx_description
1 polymer ?
#
loop_
_entity_poly.entity_id
_entity_poly.type
_entity_poly.pdbx_seq_one_letter_code
_entity_poly.pdbx_strand_id
1 'polypeptide(L)'
;GTAWVDDVELVEGGTGRSILYNGGFEASRLGDDEFEWSVFNTLRSRQIQGAGPRGVSKPWVGGEFGLMGTNWDWSGWINPKSSNVRHDSTGIHLHNTLWAIFMANSGIQTPCYWWTAYIDNYNLWPVWKGVTQFAKNLPFYTTGKTISTDPVIGEVLATASNSVLRVLGQKQGNSAYLWIQNSGNTWARVVKEGAKPIPISGEVTIPGFGAGSYKVDWYNTATGVPVHSQAVTARSGRVTLEVKSLDGDTAAVIIPSPR
;
A
#
# COMPACT_ATOMS: atom_id res chain seq x y z
N GLY A 1 -6.02 29.74 18.59
CA GLY A 1 -6.71 29.50 17.31
C GLY A 1 -5.86 28.57 16.49
N THR A 2 -6.47 27.59 15.84
CA THR A 2 -5.76 26.61 15.00
C THR A 2 -6.00 26.98 13.54
N ALA A 3 -4.94 27.07 12.75
CA ALA A 3 -5.02 27.25 11.31
C ALA A 3 -4.61 25.95 10.63
N TRP A 4 -5.29 25.61 9.53
CA TRP A 4 -4.97 24.47 8.67
C TRP A 4 -4.54 25.02 7.32
N VAL A 5 -3.42 24.53 6.81
CA VAL A 5 -2.89 24.84 5.48
C VAL A 5 -2.89 23.52 4.73
N ASP A 6 -3.57 23.48 3.59
CA ASP A 6 -3.82 22.27 2.78
C ASP A 6 -2.92 22.29 1.54
N ASP A 7 -3.02 23.35 0.74
CA ASP A 7 -2.21 23.56 -0.47
C ASP A 7 -1.20 24.70 -0.28
N VAL A 8 0.07 24.39 -0.53
CA VAL A 8 1.15 25.39 -0.65
C VAL A 8 1.72 25.28 -2.06
N GLU A 9 1.42 26.28 -2.88
CA GLU A 9 1.96 26.42 -4.22
C GLU A 9 3.09 27.46 -4.25
N LEU A 10 4.24 27.11 -4.82
CA LEU A 10 5.28 28.08 -5.16
C LEU A 10 5.05 28.53 -6.60
N VAL A 11 4.99 29.83 -6.84
CA VAL A 11 4.77 30.39 -8.17
C VAL A 11 5.92 31.34 -8.51
N GLU A 12 6.47 31.22 -9.73
CA GLU A 12 7.49 32.13 -10.23
C GLU A 12 6.86 33.50 -10.51
N GLY A 13 7.30 34.53 -9.78
CA GLY A 13 6.68 35.86 -9.83
C GLY A 13 6.70 36.54 -11.21
N GLY A 14 7.59 36.14 -12.11
CA GLY A 14 7.66 36.71 -13.47
C GLY A 14 6.76 36.01 -14.49
N THR A 15 6.53 34.71 -14.34
CA THR A 15 5.83 33.91 -15.37
C THR A 15 4.47 33.39 -14.91
N GLY A 16 4.18 33.47 -13.61
CA GLY A 16 2.96 32.90 -13.02
C GLY A 16 2.91 31.38 -13.07
N ARG A 17 4.00 30.71 -13.44
CA ARG A 17 4.07 29.24 -13.46
C ARG A 17 4.34 28.71 -12.07
N SER A 18 3.64 27.63 -11.71
CA SER A 18 3.98 26.82 -10.55
C SER A 18 5.42 26.33 -10.67
N ILE A 19 6.25 26.68 -9.69
CA ILE A 19 7.59 26.15 -9.52
C ILE A 19 7.46 24.81 -8.83
N LEU A 20 7.97 23.76 -9.49
CA LEU A 20 8.11 22.45 -8.87
C LEU A 20 9.21 22.54 -7.82
N TYR A 21 8.82 22.53 -6.54
CA TYR A 21 9.75 22.39 -5.44
C TYR A 21 10.29 20.94 -5.40
N ASN A 22 11.56 20.76 -5.76
CA ASN A 22 12.25 19.48 -5.61
C ASN A 22 13.05 19.46 -4.29
N GLY A 23 12.33 19.66 -3.18
CA GLY A 23 12.85 19.59 -1.82
C GLY A 23 11.75 19.02 -0.90
N GLY A 24 12.14 18.37 0.19
CA GLY A 24 11.19 17.72 1.09
C GLY A 24 10.36 18.72 1.88
N PHE A 25 9.04 18.52 1.92
CA PHE A 25 8.28 18.80 3.12
C PHE A 25 8.60 17.65 4.07
N GLU A 26 9.36 17.90 5.14
CA GLU A 26 9.50 16.92 6.23
C GLU A 26 8.15 16.85 6.96
N ALA A 27 7.18 16.11 6.40
CA ALA A 27 6.28 15.41 7.29
C ALA A 27 7.20 14.48 8.09
N SER A 28 7.21 14.64 9.41
CA SER A 28 8.12 13.94 10.34
C SER A 28 8.12 12.39 10.24
N ARG A 29 7.34 11.81 9.33
CA ARG A 29 7.20 10.39 9.04
C ARG A 29 7.31 10.01 7.55
N LEU A 30 7.49 10.96 6.63
CA LEU A 30 7.62 10.67 5.21
C LEU A 30 8.96 9.93 4.97
N GLY A 31 8.89 8.61 4.77
CA GLY A 31 10.04 7.72 4.68
C GLY A 31 10.21 6.75 5.86
N ASP A 32 9.57 7.02 6.99
CA ASP A 32 9.48 6.11 8.15
C ASP A 32 8.20 5.24 8.10
N ASP A 33 7.29 5.54 7.15
CA ASP A 33 6.04 4.84 6.93
C ASP A 33 5.83 4.49 5.44
N GLU A 34 5.89 3.20 5.11
CA GLU A 34 5.81 2.73 3.72
C GLU A 34 4.43 2.96 3.09
N PHE A 35 3.37 2.97 3.92
CA PHE A 35 2.00 3.20 3.46
C PHE A 35 1.86 4.64 2.95
N GLU A 36 2.23 5.61 3.79
CA GLU A 36 2.14 7.04 3.48
C GLU A 36 3.05 7.40 2.31
N TRP A 37 4.28 6.85 2.30
CA TRP A 37 5.22 7.05 1.21
C TRP A 37 4.63 6.57 -0.14
N SER A 38 3.99 5.39 -0.16
CA SER A 38 3.41 4.84 -1.40
C SER A 38 2.22 5.63 -1.90
N VAL A 39 1.36 6.10 -0.98
CA VAL A 39 0.22 6.97 -1.31
C VAL A 39 0.71 8.31 -1.85
N PHE A 40 1.65 8.96 -1.15
CA PHE A 40 2.23 10.23 -1.58
C PHE A 40 2.83 10.13 -2.99
N ASN A 41 3.68 9.11 -3.24
CA ASN A 41 4.31 8.94 -4.55
C ASN A 41 3.27 8.62 -5.65
N THR A 42 2.19 7.91 -5.32
CA THR A 42 1.10 7.65 -6.26
C THR A 42 0.38 8.95 -6.64
N LEU A 43 -0.03 9.73 -5.65
CA LEU A 43 -0.72 11.01 -5.87
C LEU A 43 0.17 11.99 -6.63
N ARG A 44 1.42 12.14 -6.21
CA ARG A 44 2.42 12.97 -6.87
C ARG A 44 2.66 12.55 -8.31
N SER A 45 2.80 11.24 -8.57
CA SER A 45 3.01 10.73 -9.93
C SER A 45 1.83 11.07 -10.84
N ARG A 46 0.59 10.91 -10.35
CA ARG A 46 -0.62 11.27 -11.09
C ARG A 46 -0.71 12.78 -11.36
N GLN A 47 -0.36 13.60 -10.38
CA GLN A 47 -0.39 15.06 -10.52
C GLN A 47 0.65 15.55 -11.52
N ILE A 48 1.89 15.06 -11.45
CA ILE A 48 3.00 15.51 -12.31
C ILE A 48 2.86 14.98 -13.74
N GLN A 49 2.60 13.68 -13.90
CA GLN A 49 2.63 13.03 -15.22
C GLN A 49 1.31 13.20 -15.99
N GLY A 50 0.25 13.60 -15.29
CA GLY A 50 -1.09 13.78 -15.82
C GLY A 50 -1.67 12.51 -16.45
N ALA A 51 -2.75 12.71 -17.20
CA ALA A 51 -3.29 11.68 -18.06
C ALA A 51 -2.50 11.55 -19.37
N GLY A 52 -2.50 10.36 -19.97
CA GLY A 52 -2.06 10.17 -21.35
C GLY A 52 -3.03 10.82 -22.36
N PRO A 53 -2.74 10.74 -23.67
CA PRO A 53 -3.53 11.40 -24.73
C PRO A 53 -5.03 11.04 -24.78
N ARG A 54 -5.43 9.96 -24.09
CA ARG A 54 -6.83 9.49 -23.98
C ARG A 54 -7.53 9.95 -22.69
N GLY A 55 -6.92 10.83 -21.88
CA GLY A 55 -7.49 11.25 -20.60
C GLY A 55 -7.41 10.19 -19.48
N VAL A 56 -6.71 9.07 -19.73
CA VAL A 56 -6.47 7.98 -18.77
C VAL A 56 -5.21 8.28 -17.96
N SER A 57 -5.26 8.13 -16.63
CA SER A 57 -4.06 8.25 -15.78
C SER A 57 -2.99 7.25 -16.25
N LYS A 58 -1.75 7.72 -16.39
CA LYS A 58 -0.64 6.82 -16.74
C LYS A 58 -0.36 5.86 -15.57
N PRO A 59 -0.02 4.60 -15.84
CA PRO A 59 0.56 3.75 -14.80
C PRO A 59 1.87 4.38 -14.32
N TRP A 60 2.17 4.24 -13.04
CA TRP A 60 3.51 4.52 -12.52
C TRP A 60 4.16 3.21 -12.09
N VAL A 61 5.44 3.22 -11.76
CA VAL A 61 6.13 2.08 -11.14
C VAL A 61 7.15 2.66 -10.17
N GLY A 62 7.26 2.06 -8.98
CA GLY A 62 8.39 2.31 -8.10
C GLY A 62 9.63 1.64 -8.71
N GLY A 63 10.47 2.43 -9.39
CA GLY A 63 11.65 1.92 -10.07
C GLY A 63 12.72 1.45 -9.11
N GLU A 64 12.90 2.15 -8.00
CA GLU A 64 13.86 1.80 -6.96
C GLU A 64 13.40 2.32 -5.59
N PHE A 65 13.88 1.67 -4.54
CA PHE A 65 13.67 2.08 -3.15
C PHE A 65 14.70 1.41 -2.23
N GLY A 66 14.82 1.95 -1.02
CA GLY A 66 15.55 1.28 0.05
C GLY A 66 15.82 2.19 1.24
N LEU A 67 16.47 1.61 2.25
CA LEU A 67 16.93 2.36 3.43
C LEU A 67 18.34 2.85 3.22
N MET A 68 18.50 4.17 3.27
CA MET A 68 19.75 4.86 3.06
C MET A 68 20.27 5.45 4.37
N GLY A 69 21.58 5.36 4.60
CA GLY A 69 22.29 6.01 5.69
C GLY A 69 22.53 7.50 5.41
N THR A 70 23.04 8.22 6.41
CA THR A 70 23.32 9.66 6.30
C THR A 70 24.39 9.99 5.27
N ASN A 71 25.21 9.01 4.89
CA ASN A 71 26.30 9.18 3.93
C ASN A 71 25.95 8.60 2.55
N TRP A 72 24.66 8.47 2.24
CA TRP A 72 24.16 7.89 0.97
C TRP A 72 24.57 6.41 0.77
N ASP A 73 24.91 5.73 1.86
CA ASP A 73 25.29 4.33 1.91
C ASP A 73 24.13 3.44 2.40
N TRP A 74 24.35 2.13 2.46
CA TRP A 74 23.37 1.22 3.05
C TRP A 74 23.12 1.56 4.52
N SER A 75 21.86 1.73 4.89
CA SER A 75 21.50 2.11 6.25
C SER A 75 22.01 1.13 7.31
N GLY A 76 22.43 1.65 8.47
CA GLY A 76 22.83 0.81 9.61
C GLY A 76 21.73 -0.17 10.05
N TRP A 77 20.46 0.18 9.81
CA TRP A 77 19.31 -0.67 10.13
C TRP A 77 19.17 -1.89 9.22
N ILE A 78 19.85 -1.93 8.08
CA ILE A 78 19.88 -3.08 7.16
C ILE A 78 21.27 -3.71 7.04
N ASN A 79 22.31 -3.02 7.52
CA ASN A 79 23.68 -3.53 7.54
C ASN A 79 23.93 -4.36 8.82
N PRO A 80 24.11 -5.69 8.73
CA PRO A 80 24.37 -6.55 9.90
C PRO A 80 25.70 -6.27 10.60
N LYS A 81 26.59 -5.50 9.97
CA LYS A 81 27.89 -5.10 10.54
C LYS A 81 27.86 -3.72 11.19
N SER A 82 26.71 -3.04 11.19
CA SER A 82 26.60 -1.73 11.82
C SER A 82 26.51 -1.85 13.35
N SER A 83 26.74 -0.75 14.06
CA SER A 83 26.61 -0.68 15.51
C SER A 83 25.16 -0.55 16.00
N ASN A 84 24.16 -0.63 15.10
CA ASN A 84 22.77 -0.51 15.51
C ASN A 84 22.36 -1.71 16.38
N VAL A 85 21.60 -1.42 17.43
CA VAL A 85 21.10 -2.45 18.36
C VAL A 85 20.01 -3.34 17.75
N ARG A 86 19.46 -2.94 16.60
CA ARG A 86 18.42 -3.67 15.85
C ARG A 86 18.68 -3.54 14.35
N HIS A 87 18.25 -4.54 13.61
CA HIS A 87 18.25 -4.54 12.16
C HIS A 87 16.91 -5.06 11.64
N ASP A 88 16.54 -4.68 10.42
CA ASP A 88 15.37 -5.20 9.71
C ASP A 88 15.65 -6.62 9.18
N SER A 89 15.92 -7.56 10.09
CA SER A 89 16.24 -8.94 9.70
C SER A 89 15.04 -9.72 9.16
N THR A 90 13.83 -9.18 9.30
CA THR A 90 12.59 -9.82 8.83
C THR A 90 12.13 -9.29 7.47
N GLY A 91 12.68 -8.17 7.00
CA GLY A 91 12.24 -7.55 5.76
C GLY A 91 10.93 -6.79 5.88
N ILE A 92 10.60 -6.21 7.05
CA ILE A 92 9.32 -5.49 7.23
C ILE A 92 9.22 -4.27 6.31
N HIS A 93 10.32 -3.53 6.13
CA HIS A 93 10.35 -2.39 5.22
C HIS A 93 10.07 -2.83 3.78
N LEU A 94 10.74 -3.92 3.37
CA LEU A 94 10.61 -4.53 2.06
C LEU A 94 9.18 -5.02 1.82
N HIS A 95 8.62 -5.78 2.76
CA HIS A 95 7.25 -6.32 2.71
C HIS A 95 6.21 -5.20 2.60
N ASN A 96 6.25 -4.23 3.50
CA ASN A 96 5.25 -3.15 3.51
C ASN A 96 5.34 -2.30 2.24
N THR A 97 6.55 -2.00 1.75
CA THR A 97 6.72 -1.21 0.53
C THR A 97 6.17 -1.95 -0.69
N LEU A 98 6.44 -3.26 -0.79
CA LEU A 98 5.88 -4.13 -1.84
C LEU A 98 4.35 -4.08 -1.84
N TRP A 99 3.71 -4.34 -0.70
CA TRP A 99 2.26 -4.32 -0.61
C TRP A 99 1.66 -2.93 -0.85
N ALA A 100 2.24 -1.88 -0.25
CA ALA A 100 1.72 -0.52 -0.35
C ALA A 100 1.80 0.02 -1.78
N ILE A 101 2.94 -0.13 -2.46
CA ILE A 101 3.06 0.27 -3.88
C ILE A 101 2.06 -0.53 -4.72
N PHE A 102 2.00 -1.87 -4.58
CA PHE A 102 1.11 -2.70 -5.41
C PHE A 102 -0.37 -2.31 -5.25
N MET A 103 -0.77 -1.96 -4.04
CA MET A 103 -2.17 -1.62 -3.75
C MET A 103 -2.52 -0.20 -4.15
N ALA A 104 -1.58 0.74 -4.02
CA ALA A 104 -1.74 2.12 -4.47
C ALA A 104 -1.63 2.26 -6.01
N ASN A 105 -0.89 1.35 -6.65
CA ASN A 105 -0.50 1.43 -8.06
C ASN A 105 -0.94 0.18 -8.83
N SER A 106 -1.85 0.36 -9.79
CA SER A 106 -2.66 -0.68 -10.42
C SER A 106 -1.93 -1.67 -11.37
N GLY A 107 -0.78 -2.24 -10.98
CA GLY A 107 -0.42 -3.57 -11.48
C GLY A 107 0.98 -3.83 -12.04
N ILE A 108 1.98 -2.95 -11.84
CA ILE A 108 3.38 -3.30 -12.14
C ILE A 108 4.28 -2.96 -10.95
N GLN A 109 4.99 -3.97 -10.46
CA GLN A 109 6.05 -3.81 -9.48
C GLN A 109 7.36 -4.34 -10.05
N THR A 110 8.39 -3.51 -10.05
CA THR A 110 9.78 -3.95 -10.26
C THR A 110 10.63 -3.27 -9.20
N PRO A 111 10.44 -3.61 -7.92
CA PRO A 111 11.04 -2.80 -6.89
C PRO A 111 12.46 -3.34 -6.74
N CYS A 112 13.35 -2.78 -7.56
CA CYS A 112 14.78 -2.92 -7.37
C CYS A 112 15.09 -2.31 -6.01
N TYR A 113 15.50 -3.15 -5.06
CA TYR A 113 16.02 -2.65 -3.79
C TYR A 113 17.46 -2.20 -4.02
N TRP A 114 17.83 -0.99 -3.57
CA TRP A 114 19.15 -0.41 -3.82
C TRP A 114 20.31 -1.31 -3.39
N TRP A 115 20.14 -2.06 -2.30
CA TRP A 115 21.20 -2.80 -1.64
C TRP A 115 20.90 -4.30 -1.63
N THR A 116 21.18 -5.04 -2.70
CA THR A 116 20.87 -6.49 -2.78
C THR A 116 21.53 -7.32 -1.67
N ALA A 117 22.71 -6.89 -1.18
CA ALA A 117 23.38 -7.52 -0.05
C ALA A 117 22.50 -7.58 1.21
N TYR A 118 21.58 -6.63 1.42
CA TYR A 118 20.60 -6.70 2.50
C TYR A 118 19.67 -7.91 2.36
N ILE A 119 19.18 -8.13 1.14
CA ILE A 119 18.31 -9.25 0.81
C ILE A 119 19.06 -10.58 1.03
N ASP A 120 20.29 -10.66 0.56
CA ASP A 120 21.13 -11.85 0.68
C ASP A 120 21.48 -12.16 2.14
N ASN A 121 21.93 -11.15 2.90
CA ASN A 121 22.37 -11.33 4.29
C ASN A 121 21.27 -11.85 5.23
N TYR A 122 20.02 -11.47 4.97
CA TYR A 122 18.87 -11.89 5.79
C TYR A 122 17.95 -12.90 5.07
N ASN A 123 18.37 -13.43 3.91
CA ASN A 123 17.60 -14.39 3.12
C ASN A 123 16.15 -13.93 2.83
N LEU A 124 16.00 -12.67 2.36
CA LEU A 124 14.70 -12.01 2.18
C LEU A 124 14.10 -12.17 0.78
N TRP A 125 14.74 -12.91 -0.12
CA TRP A 125 14.17 -13.23 -1.44
C TRP A 125 12.73 -13.79 -1.39
N PRO A 126 12.32 -14.58 -0.38
CA PRO A 126 10.94 -15.04 -0.27
C PRO A 126 9.89 -13.94 -0.04
N VAL A 127 10.28 -12.72 0.40
CA VAL A 127 9.33 -11.64 0.72
C VAL A 127 8.49 -11.22 -0.49
N TRP A 128 9.02 -11.32 -1.71
CA TRP A 128 8.27 -11.06 -2.96
C TRP A 128 7.13 -12.06 -3.19
N LYS A 129 7.17 -13.24 -2.58
CA LYS A 129 6.17 -14.31 -2.80
C LYS A 129 4.77 -13.85 -2.42
N GLY A 130 4.63 -13.13 -1.32
CA GLY A 130 3.36 -12.62 -0.81
C GLY A 130 2.55 -11.86 -1.86
N VAL A 131 3.07 -10.71 -2.27
CA VAL A 131 2.40 -9.85 -3.25
C VAL A 131 2.27 -10.54 -4.62
N THR A 132 3.27 -11.32 -5.04
CA THR A 132 3.25 -12.00 -6.35
C THR A 132 2.18 -13.08 -6.42
N GLN A 133 2.02 -13.90 -5.38
CA GLN A 133 0.99 -14.94 -5.34
C GLN A 133 -0.41 -14.34 -5.15
N PHE A 134 -0.52 -13.28 -4.34
CA PHE A 134 -1.77 -12.52 -4.24
C PHE A 134 -2.19 -11.95 -5.60
N ALA A 135 -1.29 -11.28 -6.30
CA ALA A 135 -1.53 -10.69 -7.62
C ALA A 135 -2.02 -11.74 -8.63
N LYS A 136 -1.40 -12.93 -8.67
CA LYS A 136 -1.83 -14.05 -9.54
C LYS A 136 -3.27 -14.51 -9.28
N ASN A 137 -3.73 -14.40 -8.03
CA ASN A 137 -5.08 -14.80 -7.64
C ASN A 137 -6.12 -13.69 -7.86
N LEU A 138 -5.70 -12.48 -8.24
CA LEU A 138 -6.65 -11.43 -8.53
C LEU A 138 -7.50 -11.81 -9.76
N PRO A 139 -8.81 -11.49 -9.77
CA PRO A 139 -9.73 -12.02 -10.77
C PRO A 139 -9.43 -11.56 -12.21
N PHE A 140 -8.55 -10.55 -12.39
CA PHE A 140 -8.00 -10.13 -13.68
C PHE A 140 -7.35 -11.28 -14.45
N TYR A 141 -6.55 -12.09 -13.76
CA TYR A 141 -5.68 -13.08 -14.39
C TYR A 141 -6.37 -14.43 -14.61
N THR A 142 -7.42 -14.72 -13.84
CA THR A 142 -8.12 -16.02 -13.87
C THR A 142 -9.32 -16.05 -14.82
N THR A 143 -9.93 -14.90 -15.12
CA THR A 143 -11.17 -14.85 -15.91
C THR A 143 -11.06 -14.10 -17.23
N GLY A 144 -9.90 -13.48 -17.52
CA GLY A 144 -9.74 -12.57 -18.66
C GLY A 144 -10.62 -11.32 -18.58
N LYS A 145 -11.40 -11.15 -17.49
CA LYS A 145 -12.17 -9.95 -17.22
C LYS A 145 -11.25 -8.95 -16.55
N THR A 146 -10.95 -7.88 -17.26
CA THR A 146 -10.25 -6.73 -16.72
C THR A 146 -11.06 -6.15 -15.57
N ILE A 147 -10.56 -6.23 -14.33
CA ILE A 147 -11.05 -5.43 -13.21
C ILE A 147 -10.58 -3.94 -13.36
N SER A 148 -10.02 -3.56 -14.52
CA SER A 148 -9.65 -2.17 -14.84
C SER A 148 -9.54 -1.95 -16.35
N THR A 149 -10.58 -1.38 -16.97
CA THR A 149 -10.56 -0.86 -18.37
C THR A 149 -11.14 0.55 -18.51
N ASP A 150 -11.40 1.28 -17.42
CA ASP A 150 -11.87 2.67 -17.49
C ASP A 150 -10.98 3.60 -16.65
N PRO A 151 -10.82 4.88 -17.04
CA PRO A 151 -9.61 5.69 -16.86
C PRO A 151 -9.27 6.07 -15.42
N VAL A 152 -10.13 5.74 -14.46
CA VAL A 152 -10.00 6.16 -13.09
C VAL A 152 -9.92 4.92 -12.23
N ILE A 153 -8.71 4.67 -11.78
CA ILE A 153 -8.39 3.86 -10.61
C ILE A 153 -9.25 4.41 -9.46
N GLY A 154 -10.41 3.78 -9.24
CA GLY A 154 -11.26 4.06 -8.11
C GLY A 154 -10.62 3.36 -6.93
N GLU A 155 -9.89 4.15 -6.13
CA GLU A 155 -9.49 3.72 -4.79
C GLU A 155 -10.67 2.98 -4.14
N VAL A 156 -10.39 1.96 -3.36
CA VAL A 156 -11.46 1.20 -2.69
C VAL A 156 -12.39 2.09 -1.84
N LEU A 157 -11.98 3.35 -1.55
CA LEU A 157 -12.71 4.34 -0.75
C LEU A 157 -13.18 3.75 0.58
N ALA A 158 -12.39 2.81 1.11
CA ALA A 158 -12.68 2.11 2.33
C ALA A 158 -12.50 3.04 3.52
N THR A 159 -13.35 2.86 4.52
CA THR A 159 -13.21 3.53 5.82
C THR A 159 -13.04 2.45 6.89
N ALA A 160 -12.22 2.73 7.89
CA ALA A 160 -12.02 1.84 9.03
C ALA A 160 -12.65 2.44 10.29
N SER A 161 -13.34 1.63 11.10
CA SER A 161 -13.89 2.08 12.39
C SER A 161 -12.81 2.32 13.45
N ASN A 162 -11.61 1.77 13.25
CA ASN A 162 -10.44 2.01 14.07
C ASN A 162 -9.36 2.69 13.22
N SER A 163 -8.91 3.88 13.60
CA SER A 163 -7.94 4.69 12.86
C SER A 163 -6.54 4.06 12.77
N VAL A 164 -6.25 3.02 13.57
CA VAL A 164 -5.01 2.25 13.47
C VAL A 164 -5.00 1.34 12.24
N LEU A 165 -6.18 0.88 11.80
CA LEU A 165 -6.34 0.09 10.58
C LEU A 165 -6.33 1.02 9.36
N ARG A 166 -5.40 0.77 8.44
CA ARG A 166 -5.25 1.51 7.19
C ARG A 166 -5.57 0.60 6.03
N VAL A 167 -6.16 1.17 4.97
CA VAL A 167 -6.63 0.39 3.83
C VAL A 167 -6.14 1.00 2.53
N LEU A 168 -5.51 0.19 1.68
CA LEU A 168 -5.29 0.48 0.27
C LEU A 168 -5.95 -0.60 -0.56
N GLY A 169 -6.31 -0.26 -1.79
CA GLY A 169 -6.93 -1.23 -2.67
C GLY A 169 -7.63 -0.57 -3.83
N GLN A 170 -8.16 -1.43 -4.70
CA GLN A 170 -8.86 -1.01 -5.89
C GLN A 170 -10.22 -1.66 -5.97
N LYS A 171 -11.15 -0.95 -6.58
CA LYS A 171 -12.51 -1.42 -6.80
C LYS A 171 -12.96 -1.14 -8.22
N GLN A 172 -13.66 -2.10 -8.82
CA GLN A 172 -14.38 -1.90 -10.08
C GLN A 172 -15.71 -2.63 -10.03
N GLY A 173 -16.80 -1.89 -10.25
CA GLY A 173 -18.15 -2.44 -10.16
C GLY A 173 -18.38 -3.15 -8.83
N ASN A 174 -18.69 -4.44 -8.89
CA ASN A 174 -19.01 -5.29 -7.75
C ASN A 174 -17.85 -6.20 -7.30
N SER A 175 -16.63 -5.85 -7.69
CA SER A 175 -15.41 -6.54 -7.29
C SER A 175 -14.41 -5.55 -6.70
N ALA A 176 -13.66 -5.99 -5.69
CA ALA A 176 -12.61 -5.19 -5.08
C ALA A 176 -11.46 -6.09 -4.59
N TYR A 177 -10.28 -5.51 -4.44
CA TYR A 177 -9.22 -6.10 -3.64
C TYR A 177 -8.60 -5.01 -2.78
N LEU A 178 -8.16 -5.40 -1.59
CA LEU A 178 -7.61 -4.48 -0.61
C LEU A 178 -6.55 -5.14 0.25
N TRP A 179 -5.65 -4.31 0.76
CA TRP A 179 -4.70 -4.58 1.80
C TRP A 179 -5.07 -3.75 3.02
N ILE A 180 -5.13 -4.42 4.18
CA ILE A 180 -5.44 -3.82 5.46
C ILE A 180 -4.21 -3.98 6.33
N GLN A 181 -3.68 -2.87 6.81
CA GLN A 181 -2.45 -2.83 7.60
C GLN A 181 -2.71 -2.20 8.95
N ASN A 182 -2.09 -2.75 10.00
CA ASN A 182 -1.94 -2.08 11.28
C ASN A 182 -0.85 -1.00 11.17
N SER A 183 -1.19 0.27 11.41
CA SER A 183 -0.23 1.40 11.38
C SER A 183 0.87 1.35 12.47
N GLY A 184 0.75 0.42 13.43
CA GLY A 184 1.81 0.06 14.36
C GLY A 184 2.90 -0.84 13.77
N ASN A 185 2.63 -1.51 12.65
CA ASN A 185 3.53 -2.47 11.99
C ASN A 185 4.26 -1.84 10.80
N THR A 186 5.05 -0.80 11.07
CA THR A 186 5.97 -0.18 10.09
C THR A 186 7.41 -0.47 10.45
N TRP A 187 8.32 -0.32 9.49
CA TRP A 187 9.75 -0.45 9.77
C TRP A 187 10.23 0.48 10.89
N ALA A 188 9.83 1.75 10.85
CA ALA A 188 10.28 2.71 11.85
C ALA A 188 9.82 2.31 13.26
N ARG A 189 8.57 1.85 13.41
CA ARG A 189 8.07 1.41 14.72
C ARG A 189 8.73 0.13 15.20
N VAL A 190 8.78 -0.90 14.35
CA VAL A 190 9.25 -2.22 14.78
C VAL A 190 10.76 -2.27 14.92
N VAL A 191 11.50 -1.72 13.94
CA VAL A 191 12.96 -1.84 13.86
C VAL A 191 13.65 -0.65 14.50
N LYS A 192 13.29 0.59 14.12
CA LYS A 192 13.98 1.79 14.63
C LYS A 192 13.59 2.08 16.07
N GLU A 193 12.31 2.01 16.43
CA GLU A 193 11.82 2.27 17.80
C GLU A 193 11.83 1.02 18.70
N GLY A 194 11.79 -0.18 18.11
CA GLY A 194 11.70 -1.44 18.89
C GLY A 194 10.32 -1.71 19.46
N ALA A 195 9.28 -1.09 18.90
CA ALA A 195 7.90 -1.29 19.30
C ALA A 195 7.40 -2.68 18.88
N LYS A 196 6.44 -3.20 19.64
CA LYS A 196 5.67 -4.39 19.27
C LYS A 196 4.28 -3.92 18.85
N PRO A 197 3.83 -4.18 17.62
CA PRO A 197 2.49 -3.83 17.19
C PRO A 197 1.45 -4.48 18.13
N ILE A 198 0.51 -3.68 18.61
CA ILE A 198 -0.62 -4.18 19.41
C ILE A 198 -1.63 -4.77 18.41
N PRO A 199 -2.19 -5.97 18.64
CA PRO A 199 -3.28 -6.48 17.80
C PRO A 199 -4.55 -5.62 17.91
N ILE A 200 -5.08 -5.14 16.80
CA ILE A 200 -6.28 -4.28 16.74
C ILE A 200 -7.42 -5.00 16.00
N SER A 201 -8.65 -4.79 16.46
CA SER A 201 -9.87 -5.18 15.76
C SER A 201 -10.65 -3.95 15.28
N GLY A 202 -11.48 -4.13 14.26
CA GLY A 202 -12.35 -3.08 13.74
C GLY A 202 -13.13 -3.55 12.52
N GLU A 203 -13.87 -2.63 11.93
CA GLU A 203 -14.62 -2.86 10.71
C GLU A 203 -14.01 -2.05 9.57
N VAL A 204 -13.95 -2.63 8.38
CA VAL A 204 -13.60 -1.96 7.14
C VAL A 204 -14.84 -1.91 6.24
N THR A 205 -15.36 -0.70 5.99
CA THR A 205 -16.55 -0.46 5.18
C THR A 205 -16.18 0.08 3.81
N ILE A 206 -16.67 -0.59 2.76
CA ILE A 206 -16.37 -0.29 1.37
C ILE A 206 -17.67 0.09 0.63
N PRO A 207 -17.78 1.32 0.10
CA PRO A 207 -18.99 1.77 -0.59
C PRO A 207 -19.04 1.31 -2.05
N GLY A 208 -20.20 1.49 -2.68
CA GLY A 208 -20.41 1.34 -4.12
C GLY A 208 -20.65 -0.10 -4.57
N PHE A 209 -21.07 -1.00 -3.69
CA PHE A 209 -21.48 -2.37 -4.06
C PHE A 209 -22.99 -2.42 -4.33
N GLY A 210 -23.40 -3.12 -5.38
CA GLY A 210 -24.81 -3.42 -5.62
C GLY A 210 -25.39 -4.36 -4.55
N ALA A 211 -26.72 -4.36 -4.38
CA ALA A 211 -27.37 -5.30 -3.47
C ALA A 211 -27.09 -6.75 -3.88
N GLY A 212 -26.74 -7.61 -2.91
CA GLY A 212 -26.45 -9.02 -3.17
C GLY A 212 -25.46 -9.64 -2.20
N SER A 213 -25.18 -10.92 -2.42
CA SER A 213 -24.17 -11.69 -1.69
C SER A 213 -22.84 -11.70 -2.43
N TYR A 214 -21.78 -11.62 -1.65
CA TYR A 214 -20.40 -11.54 -2.10
C TYR A 214 -19.57 -12.58 -1.37
N LYS A 215 -18.59 -13.14 -2.09
CA LYS A 215 -17.53 -13.95 -1.51
C LYS A 215 -16.33 -13.04 -1.23
N VAL A 216 -15.80 -13.15 -0.02
CA VAL A 216 -14.55 -12.51 0.39
C VAL A 216 -13.52 -13.61 0.63
N ASP A 217 -12.44 -13.59 -0.12
CA ASP A 217 -11.27 -14.43 0.10
C ASP A 217 -10.22 -13.63 0.85
N TRP A 218 -9.81 -14.10 2.02
CA TRP A 218 -8.76 -13.48 2.83
C TRP A 218 -7.43 -14.17 2.59
N TYR A 219 -6.34 -13.40 2.64
CA TYR A 219 -5.01 -13.85 2.28
C TYR A 219 -4.01 -13.61 3.40
N ASN A 220 -3.08 -14.55 3.54
CA ASN A 220 -1.85 -14.34 4.28
C ASN A 220 -0.90 -13.51 3.40
N THR A 221 -0.51 -12.33 3.86
CA THR A 221 0.29 -11.36 3.09
C THR A 221 1.75 -11.78 2.92
N ALA A 222 2.29 -12.64 3.79
CA ALA A 222 3.65 -13.16 3.66
C ALA A 222 3.74 -14.25 2.58
N THR A 223 2.72 -15.11 2.45
CA THR A 223 2.73 -16.22 1.49
C THR A 223 1.94 -15.94 0.21
N GLY A 224 0.97 -15.02 0.27
CA GLY A 224 0.04 -14.67 -0.80
C GLY A 224 -1.01 -15.73 -1.07
N VAL A 225 -1.21 -16.66 -0.13
CA VAL A 225 -2.15 -17.78 -0.23
C VAL A 225 -3.46 -17.43 0.48
N PRO A 226 -4.64 -17.80 -0.07
CA PRO A 226 -5.90 -17.67 0.62
C PRO A 226 -5.90 -18.47 1.92
N VAL A 227 -6.33 -17.87 3.02
CA VAL A 227 -6.43 -18.51 4.35
C VAL A 227 -7.85 -18.93 4.69
N HIS A 228 -8.86 -18.16 4.27
CA HIS A 228 -10.27 -18.53 4.41
C HIS A 228 -11.15 -17.71 3.47
N SER A 229 -12.37 -18.19 3.27
CA SER A 229 -13.42 -17.47 2.55
C SER A 229 -14.59 -17.18 3.48
N GLN A 230 -15.24 -16.05 3.30
CA GLN A 230 -16.50 -15.71 3.99
C GLN A 230 -17.53 -15.15 3.02
N ALA A 231 -18.81 -15.38 3.32
CA ALA A 231 -19.91 -14.74 2.61
C ALA A 231 -20.31 -13.46 3.33
N VAL A 232 -20.46 -12.37 2.58
CA VAL A 232 -20.94 -11.08 3.08
C VAL A 232 -22.08 -10.57 2.20
N THR A 233 -23.00 -9.82 2.78
CA THR A 233 -24.11 -9.20 2.03
C THR A 233 -23.90 -7.71 1.97
N ALA A 234 -23.99 -7.12 0.78
CA ALA A 234 -23.96 -5.67 0.67
C ALA A 234 -25.27 -5.08 1.20
N ARG A 235 -25.17 -4.14 2.15
CA ARG A 235 -26.30 -3.43 2.75
C ARG A 235 -26.13 -1.93 2.48
N SER A 236 -27.22 -1.28 2.05
CA SER A 236 -27.22 0.17 1.75
C SER A 236 -26.08 0.61 0.82
N GLY A 237 -25.77 -0.21 -0.18
CA GLY A 237 -24.71 0.06 -1.15
C GLY A 237 -23.28 -0.18 -0.66
N ARG A 238 -23.09 -0.89 0.47
CA ARG A 238 -21.78 -1.07 1.12
C ARG A 238 -21.54 -2.51 1.52
N VAL A 239 -20.28 -2.95 1.46
CA VAL A 239 -19.78 -4.18 2.08
C VAL A 239 -19.00 -3.80 3.33
N THR A 240 -19.24 -4.48 4.44
CA THR A 240 -18.48 -4.32 5.69
C THR A 240 -17.75 -5.61 6.01
N LEU A 241 -16.44 -5.50 6.25
CA LEU A 241 -15.55 -6.59 6.63
C LEU A 241 -15.16 -6.45 8.10
N GLU A 242 -15.32 -7.50 8.88
CA GLU A 242 -14.80 -7.56 10.25
C GLU A 242 -13.32 -7.97 10.23
N VAL A 243 -12.47 -7.18 10.87
CA VAL A 243 -11.04 -7.44 11.05
C VAL A 243 -10.79 -7.72 12.52
N LYS A 244 -10.20 -8.88 12.84
CA LYS A 244 -9.98 -9.33 14.23
C LYS A 244 -8.49 -9.44 14.53
N SER A 245 -8.07 -8.83 15.63
CA SER A 245 -6.75 -9.05 16.24
C SER A 245 -5.59 -8.92 15.25
N LEU A 246 -5.63 -7.92 14.37
CA LEU A 246 -4.60 -7.68 13.36
C LEU A 246 -3.42 -6.92 13.98
N ASP A 247 -2.26 -7.55 14.08
CA ASP A 247 -1.00 -6.94 14.54
C ASP A 247 -0.07 -6.55 13.40
N GLY A 248 -0.09 -7.28 12.29
CA GLY A 248 0.61 -6.95 11.06
C GLY A 248 -0.31 -6.42 9.98
N ASP A 249 -0.60 -7.27 8.99
CA ASP A 249 -1.40 -6.94 7.84
C ASP A 249 -2.14 -8.16 7.27
N THR A 250 -3.16 -7.90 6.45
CA THR A 250 -3.91 -8.92 5.73
C THR A 250 -4.37 -8.34 4.39
N ALA A 251 -4.82 -9.19 3.48
CA ALA A 251 -5.41 -8.76 2.23
C ALA A 251 -6.70 -9.53 1.95
N ALA A 252 -7.60 -8.91 1.20
CA ALA A 252 -8.87 -9.48 0.83
C ALA A 252 -9.18 -9.25 -0.65
N VAL A 253 -9.85 -10.22 -1.26
CA VAL A 253 -10.47 -10.12 -2.58
C VAL A 253 -11.96 -10.33 -2.41
N ILE A 254 -12.76 -9.41 -2.95
CA ILE A 254 -14.22 -9.43 -2.91
C ILE A 254 -14.72 -9.61 -4.34
N ILE A 255 -15.56 -10.63 -4.54
CA ILE A 255 -16.25 -10.88 -5.81
C ILE A 255 -17.72 -11.22 -5.55
N PRO A 256 -18.62 -11.04 -6.54
CA PRO A 256 -19.99 -11.55 -6.43
C PRO A 256 -19.98 -13.06 -6.13
N SER A 257 -20.86 -13.52 -5.24
CA SER A 257 -21.00 -14.96 -5.00
C SER A 257 -21.39 -15.67 -6.30
N PRO A 258 -20.87 -16.89 -6.55
CA PRO A 258 -21.39 -17.74 -7.63
C PRO A 258 -22.91 -17.90 -7.47
N ARG A 259 -23.63 -17.82 -8.59
CA ARG A 259 -25.05 -18.19 -8.62
C ARG A 259 -25.22 -19.70 -8.48
#